data_AF-A0A098SAY2-F1
#
_entry.id   AF-A0A098SAY2-F1
#
_cell.length_a   1.000
_cell.length_b   1.000
_cell.length_c   1.000
_cell.angle_alpha   90.00
_cell.angle_beta   90.00
_cell.angle_gamma   90.00
#
_symmetry.space_group_name_H-M   'P 1'
#
loop_
_entity.id
_entity.type
_entity.pdbx_description
1 polymer ?
#
loop_
_entity_poly.entity_id
_entity_poly.type
_entity_poly.pdbx_seq_one_letter_code
_entity_poly.pdbx_strand_id
1 'polypeptide(L)'
;MKLNILLFLCLVLGASMGLNAQDLKFSGMDPSPMDAAHYPRAAAFQNYLDDDDPDRVQQIKVLYCRPQKKGREIFGGLVPWGQDWRLGANEATEVTFFQPVEIGGTYIPAGTYTMFAQPYPQQWIIKISEERFIGGAENRDITKDIAAVSVPTTSVANVREYFTIGFQKIDDYNVNMVLEWDQTRAALPINLNPPIMSGEDTSPMDLVQYPNMSRLRNYVEEAELAANEPLVRAVYSRPQMKGRTIFGGLLKYGSMWRVGANETTELTFFRNVTIGGTEIKAGRYGLFATVNKDNWEFIIHKNVQSWGPPNHNEEDNVVKVVVPTEKTPETLEALSMTFVEKGDNQVELVIGWEDTMARLPITVMSE
;
A
#
# COMPACT_ATOMS: atom_id res chain seq x y z
N MET A 1 -68.62 -56.33 53.60
CA MET A 1 -69.51 -55.92 52.49
C MET A 1 -69.67 -54.40 52.54
N LYS A 2 -68.90 -53.67 51.70
CA LYS A 2 -69.26 -52.40 51.04
C LYS A 2 -68.00 -51.81 50.39
N LEU A 3 -68.09 -51.78 49.07
CA LEU A 3 -67.25 -51.09 48.08
C LEU A 3 -67.18 -49.59 48.42
N ASN A 4 -66.01 -48.96 48.33
CA ASN A 4 -65.94 -47.50 48.17
C ASN A 4 -64.78 -47.12 47.24
N ILE A 5 -65.21 -46.52 46.14
CA ILE A 5 -64.46 -46.02 45.00
C ILE A 5 -63.64 -44.80 45.43
N LEU A 6 -62.34 -44.81 45.17
CA LEU A 6 -61.47 -43.65 45.34
C LEU A 6 -61.55 -42.80 44.07
N LEU A 7 -62.27 -41.67 44.15
CA LEU A 7 -62.42 -40.70 43.08
C LEU A 7 -61.21 -39.73 43.08
N PHE A 8 -60.49 -39.67 41.96
CA PHE A 8 -59.42 -38.70 41.71
C PHE A 8 -60.03 -37.30 41.51
N LEU A 9 -59.69 -36.33 42.37
CA LEU A 9 -60.07 -34.92 42.18
C LEU A 9 -58.79 -34.12 41.89
N CYS A 10 -58.52 -33.85 40.61
CA CYS A 10 -57.47 -32.92 40.18
C CYS A 10 -57.88 -31.49 40.52
N LEU A 11 -57.21 -30.90 41.53
CA LEU A 11 -57.33 -29.49 41.87
C LEU A 11 -56.38 -28.69 40.97
N VAL A 12 -56.90 -28.13 39.87
CA VAL A 12 -56.15 -27.18 39.03
C VAL A 12 -56.15 -25.82 39.73
N LEU A 13 -55.05 -25.51 40.41
CA LEU A 13 -54.74 -24.16 40.92
C LEU A 13 -54.32 -23.28 39.73
N GLY A 14 -55.29 -22.57 39.15
CA GLY A 14 -55.03 -21.47 38.23
C GLY A 14 -54.49 -20.26 38.98
N ALA A 15 -53.17 -20.19 39.16
CA ALA A 15 -52.50 -18.93 39.45
C ALA A 15 -52.20 -18.25 38.10
N SER A 16 -53.09 -17.35 37.68
CA SER A 16 -52.85 -16.45 36.56
C SER A 16 -51.64 -15.57 36.89
N MET A 17 -50.47 -15.91 36.35
CA MET A 17 -49.37 -14.96 36.24
C MET A 17 -49.84 -13.83 35.33
N GLY A 18 -50.22 -12.69 35.94
CA GLY A 18 -50.40 -11.45 35.20
C GLY A 18 -49.08 -11.07 34.57
N LEU A 19 -48.96 -11.28 33.26
CA LEU A 19 -47.92 -10.67 32.43
C LEU A 19 -48.16 -9.16 32.48
N ASN A 20 -47.42 -8.44 33.33
CA ASN A 20 -47.26 -7.01 33.17
C ASN A 20 -46.37 -6.81 31.94
N ALA A 21 -46.97 -6.45 30.80
CA ALA A 21 -46.24 -5.87 29.69
C ALA A 21 -45.61 -4.57 30.20
N GLN A 22 -44.28 -4.48 30.26
CA GLN A 22 -43.62 -3.19 30.47
C GLN A 22 -43.91 -2.31 29.25
N ASP A 23 -44.56 -1.17 29.47
CA ASP A 23 -44.75 -0.17 28.43
C ASP A 23 -43.38 0.23 27.86
N LEU A 24 -43.22 0.04 26.55
CA LEU A 24 -42.02 0.41 25.82
C LEU A 24 -41.93 1.95 25.77
N LYS A 25 -41.09 2.55 26.61
CA LYS A 25 -40.83 3.99 26.59
C LYS A 25 -39.65 4.30 25.67
N PHE A 26 -39.94 4.98 24.55
CA PHE A 26 -38.92 5.54 23.68
C PHE A 26 -38.30 6.80 24.30
N SER A 27 -37.01 7.02 24.08
CA SER A 27 -36.36 8.29 24.37
C SER A 27 -36.91 9.41 23.48
N GLY A 28 -36.82 10.65 23.96
CA GLY A 28 -37.07 11.82 23.13
C GLY A 28 -36.02 11.98 22.02
N MET A 29 -36.30 12.86 21.06
CA MET A 29 -35.36 13.18 19.97
C MET A 29 -34.10 13.84 20.51
N ASP A 30 -32.92 13.38 20.05
CA ASP A 30 -31.65 14.00 20.39
C ASP A 30 -31.61 15.47 19.89
N PRO A 31 -31.24 16.45 20.72
CA PRO A 31 -31.09 17.85 20.30
C PRO A 31 -30.06 18.10 19.19
N SER A 32 -29.16 17.15 18.96
CA SER A 32 -28.10 17.13 17.97
C SER A 32 -28.07 15.76 17.27
N PRO A 33 -29.08 15.44 16.45
CA PRO A 33 -29.14 14.16 15.76
C PRO A 33 -27.91 13.95 14.89
N MET A 34 -27.53 12.68 14.75
CA MET A 34 -26.48 12.26 13.81
C MET A 34 -26.98 12.41 12.37
N ASP A 35 -26.11 12.88 11.50
CA ASP A 35 -26.31 13.01 10.06
C ASP A 35 -25.12 12.42 9.30
N ALA A 36 -25.29 12.23 8.00
CA ALA A 36 -24.28 11.70 7.11
C ALA A 36 -24.03 12.62 5.91
N ALA A 37 -22.76 12.92 5.64
CA ALA A 37 -22.33 13.54 4.39
C ALA A 37 -21.63 12.51 3.52
N HIS A 38 -21.92 12.52 2.22
CA HIS A 38 -21.39 11.58 1.24
C HIS A 38 -20.71 12.34 0.11
N TYR A 39 -19.55 11.85 -0.34
CA TYR A 39 -18.91 12.27 -1.57
C TYR A 39 -18.61 11.06 -2.47
N PRO A 40 -19.03 11.10 -3.75
CA PRO A 40 -20.02 12.02 -4.31
C PRO A 40 -21.36 11.93 -3.59
N ARG A 41 -22.21 12.97 -3.66
CA ARG A 41 -23.47 13.00 -2.90
C ARG A 41 -24.42 11.87 -3.32
N ALA A 42 -24.45 11.55 -4.61
CA ALA A 42 -25.35 10.54 -5.17
C ALA A 42 -24.98 9.11 -4.76
N ALA A 43 -23.72 8.85 -4.37
CA ALA A 43 -23.26 7.53 -3.94
C ALA A 43 -24.06 6.95 -2.74
N ALA A 44 -24.71 7.80 -1.94
CA ALA A 44 -25.63 7.37 -0.88
C ALA A 44 -26.88 6.64 -1.41
N PHE A 45 -27.19 6.82 -2.70
CA PHE A 45 -28.38 6.34 -3.40
C PHE A 45 -27.99 5.42 -4.58
N GLN A 46 -26.90 4.65 -4.42
CA GLN A 46 -26.29 3.82 -5.45
C GLN A 46 -27.30 2.94 -6.23
N ASN A 47 -28.36 2.47 -5.57
CA ASN A 47 -29.40 1.63 -6.18
C ASN A 47 -30.30 2.35 -7.20
N TYR A 48 -30.20 3.68 -7.29
CA TYR A 48 -30.93 4.51 -8.25
C TYR A 48 -30.03 5.04 -9.38
N LEU A 49 -28.75 4.62 -9.42
CA LEU A 49 -27.76 5.09 -10.39
C LEU A 49 -27.43 3.97 -11.39
N ASP A 50 -27.25 4.36 -12.65
CA ASP A 50 -26.79 3.47 -13.72
C ASP A 50 -25.37 2.97 -13.42
N ASP A 51 -25.00 1.79 -13.90
CA ASP A 51 -23.72 1.14 -13.54
C ASP A 51 -22.47 1.96 -13.94
N ASP A 52 -22.58 2.82 -14.95
CA ASP A 52 -21.53 3.70 -15.46
C ASP A 52 -21.61 5.15 -14.94
N ASP A 53 -22.51 5.45 -14.00
CA ASP A 53 -22.62 6.78 -13.41
C ASP A 53 -21.33 7.15 -12.63
N PRO A 54 -20.68 8.29 -12.94
CA PRO A 54 -19.42 8.68 -12.33
C PRO A 54 -19.52 8.99 -10.83
N ASP A 55 -20.72 9.32 -10.33
CA ASP A 55 -20.99 9.64 -8.93
C ASP A 55 -21.46 8.42 -8.12
N ARG A 56 -21.46 7.23 -8.74
CA ARG A 56 -21.94 5.99 -8.12
C ARG A 56 -21.03 5.43 -7.05
N VAL A 57 -19.72 5.61 -7.18
CA VAL A 57 -18.73 5.03 -6.27
C VAL A 57 -18.53 5.96 -5.08
N GLN A 58 -18.85 5.47 -3.87
CA GLN A 58 -18.61 6.20 -2.63
C GLN A 58 -17.11 6.38 -2.39
N GLN A 59 -16.65 7.62 -2.25
CA GLN A 59 -15.24 7.95 -2.01
C GLN A 59 -14.99 8.42 -0.58
N ILE A 60 -15.88 9.25 -0.03
CA ILE A 60 -15.79 9.76 1.36
C ILE A 60 -17.16 9.70 2.01
N LYS A 61 -17.24 9.25 3.26
CA LYS A 61 -18.43 9.36 4.11
C LYS A 61 -18.07 10.02 5.43
N VAL A 62 -18.89 10.94 5.92
CA VAL A 62 -18.73 11.55 7.23
C VAL A 62 -19.99 11.32 8.05
N LEU A 63 -19.86 10.76 9.25
CA LEU A 63 -20.92 10.66 10.25
C LEU A 63 -20.66 11.69 11.34
N TYR A 64 -21.62 12.57 11.58
CA TYR A 64 -21.44 13.68 12.50
C TYR A 64 -22.74 14.11 13.17
N CYS A 65 -22.65 14.53 14.42
CA CYS A 65 -23.78 15.13 15.13
C CYS A 65 -23.93 16.61 14.76
N ARG A 66 -25.17 17.06 14.57
CA ARG A 66 -25.50 18.40 14.07
C ARG A 66 -26.11 19.32 15.14
N PRO A 67 -25.30 19.89 16.05
CA PRO A 67 -25.83 20.79 17.07
C PRO A 67 -26.43 22.06 16.45
N GLN A 68 -27.50 22.55 17.09
CA GLN A 68 -28.20 23.78 16.71
C GLN A 68 -27.55 25.02 17.34
N LYS A 69 -27.62 26.18 16.70
CA LYS A 69 -27.12 27.44 17.26
C LYS A 69 -27.99 27.91 18.43
N LYS A 70 -29.32 27.91 18.26
CA LYS A 70 -30.32 28.37 19.25
C LYS A 70 -30.01 29.77 19.80
N GLY A 71 -29.61 30.68 18.93
CA GLY A 71 -29.27 32.06 19.31
C GLY A 71 -27.96 32.23 20.10
N ARG A 72 -27.23 31.16 20.40
CA ARG A 72 -25.96 31.20 21.15
C ARG A 72 -24.82 31.77 20.31
N GLU A 73 -23.80 32.31 20.97
CA GLU A 73 -22.48 32.56 20.38
C GLU A 73 -21.73 31.23 20.26
N ILE A 74 -21.36 30.85 19.04
CA ILE A 74 -20.76 29.54 18.77
C ILE A 74 -19.26 29.58 19.01
N PHE A 75 -18.50 30.25 18.15
CA PHE A 75 -17.05 30.27 18.27
C PHE A 75 -16.61 31.40 19.19
N GLY A 76 -15.77 31.08 20.19
CA GLY A 76 -15.44 31.95 21.31
C GLY A 76 -16.38 31.84 22.50
N GLY A 77 -17.61 31.34 22.28
CA GLY A 77 -18.59 31.02 23.31
C GLY A 77 -18.68 29.52 23.56
N LEU A 78 -19.67 28.86 22.94
CA LEU A 78 -19.90 27.42 23.10
C LEU A 78 -18.70 26.54 22.71
N VAL A 79 -17.97 26.96 21.68
CA VAL A 79 -16.73 26.35 21.21
C VAL A 79 -15.60 27.35 21.48
N PRO A 80 -14.85 27.19 22.58
CA PRO A 80 -13.80 28.13 22.95
C PRO A 80 -12.66 28.15 21.93
N TRP A 81 -12.04 29.32 21.74
CA TRP A 81 -10.89 29.44 20.86
C TRP A 81 -9.68 28.64 21.35
N GLY A 82 -8.96 28.03 20.41
CA GLY A 82 -7.74 27.24 20.67
C GLY A 82 -7.96 25.87 21.32
N GLN A 83 -9.19 25.55 21.72
CA GLN A 83 -9.53 24.25 22.31
C GLN A 83 -9.91 23.24 21.24
N ASP A 84 -9.59 21.96 21.49
CA ASP A 84 -10.03 20.88 20.60
C ASP A 84 -11.55 20.73 20.66
N TRP A 85 -12.16 20.73 19.49
CA TRP A 85 -13.57 20.50 19.28
C TRP A 85 -13.74 19.31 18.34
N ARG A 86 -14.64 18.40 18.71
CA ARG A 86 -14.96 17.18 17.97
C ARG A 86 -15.73 17.36 16.67
N LEU A 87 -15.78 18.60 16.15
CA LEU A 87 -16.54 18.95 14.95
C LEU A 87 -17.99 18.45 14.99
N GLY A 88 -18.72 18.71 16.07
CA GLY A 88 -20.07 18.20 16.28
C GLY A 88 -20.50 18.25 17.76
N ALA A 89 -21.50 17.44 18.11
CA ALA A 89 -21.89 17.13 19.49
C ALA A 89 -21.74 15.63 19.79
N ASN A 90 -22.03 15.19 21.01
CA ASN A 90 -21.99 13.76 21.41
C ASN A 90 -20.68 13.03 21.01
N GLU A 91 -20.75 12.05 20.12
CA GLU A 91 -19.64 11.29 19.55
C GLU A 91 -18.71 12.18 18.69
N ALA A 92 -17.42 11.81 18.60
CA ALA A 92 -16.51 12.49 17.68
C ALA A 92 -16.92 12.22 16.23
N THR A 93 -16.82 13.25 15.39
CA THR A 93 -17.13 13.14 13.96
C THR A 93 -16.25 12.08 13.31
N GLU A 94 -16.86 11.12 12.65
CA GLU A 94 -16.17 10.00 12.00
C GLU A 94 -16.11 10.25 10.49
N VAL A 95 -14.93 10.11 9.89
CA VAL A 95 -14.72 10.16 8.44
C VAL A 95 -14.20 8.81 7.95
N THR A 96 -14.84 8.28 6.92
CA THR A 96 -14.40 7.10 6.19
C THR A 96 -13.91 7.51 4.81
N PHE A 97 -12.67 7.19 4.50
CA PHE A 97 -12.09 7.28 3.15
C PHE A 97 -12.11 5.87 2.52
N PHE A 98 -12.76 5.73 1.37
CA PHE A 98 -12.87 4.45 0.65
C PHE A 98 -11.67 4.19 -0.29
N GLN A 99 -10.78 5.18 -0.40
CA GLN A 99 -9.51 5.12 -1.11
C GLN A 99 -8.48 5.96 -0.34
N PRO A 100 -7.18 5.79 -0.59
CA PRO A 100 -6.18 6.69 -0.02
C PRO A 100 -6.42 8.14 -0.45
N VAL A 101 -6.15 9.07 0.45
CA VAL A 101 -6.26 10.51 0.20
C VAL A 101 -5.00 11.23 0.66
N GLU A 102 -4.79 12.45 0.18
CA GLU A 102 -3.81 13.38 0.75
C GLU A 102 -4.54 14.61 1.30
N ILE A 103 -4.19 14.96 2.54
CA ILE A 103 -4.76 16.10 3.27
C ILE A 103 -3.59 16.90 3.84
N GLY A 104 -3.40 18.13 3.38
CA GLY A 104 -2.31 19.00 3.83
C GLY A 104 -0.90 18.44 3.59
N GLY A 105 -0.71 17.65 2.53
CA GLY A 105 0.56 16.97 2.22
C GLY A 105 0.80 15.66 2.96
N THR A 106 -0.15 15.21 3.79
CA THR A 106 -0.09 13.92 4.48
C THR A 106 -0.86 12.87 3.70
N TYR A 107 -0.20 11.77 3.33
CA TYR A 107 -0.85 10.55 2.82
C TYR A 107 -1.65 9.85 3.92
N ILE A 108 -2.93 9.63 3.69
CA ILE A 108 -3.84 8.94 4.60
C ILE A 108 -4.40 7.71 3.88
N PRO A 109 -4.12 6.49 4.39
CA PRO A 109 -4.68 5.27 3.82
C PRO A 109 -6.22 5.28 3.81
N ALA A 110 -6.81 4.44 2.95
CA ALA A 110 -8.23 4.13 3.06
C ALA A 110 -8.52 3.55 4.45
N GLY A 111 -9.59 4.02 5.08
CA GLY A 111 -9.83 3.72 6.49
C GLY A 111 -10.91 4.59 7.08
N THR A 112 -11.17 4.38 8.37
CA THR A 112 -12.11 5.19 9.13
C THR A 112 -11.39 5.80 10.32
N TYR A 113 -11.59 7.11 10.49
CA TYR A 113 -10.87 7.99 11.39
C TYR A 113 -11.84 8.90 12.12
N THR A 114 -11.40 9.53 13.21
CA THR A 114 -12.15 10.64 13.81
C THR A 114 -11.56 11.99 13.39
N MET A 115 -12.40 13.02 13.43
CA MET A 115 -12.03 14.39 13.08
C MET A 115 -12.19 15.33 14.27
N PHE A 116 -11.22 16.22 14.42
CA PHE A 116 -11.25 17.32 15.39
C PHE A 116 -10.89 18.64 14.71
N ALA A 117 -11.21 19.75 15.35
CA ALA A 117 -10.71 21.05 14.97
C ALA A 117 -10.33 21.88 16.19
N GLN A 118 -9.29 22.70 16.06
CA GLN A 118 -9.02 23.84 16.96
C GLN A 118 -9.43 25.12 16.27
N PRO A 119 -10.53 25.75 16.68
CA PRO A 119 -10.96 27.00 16.06
C PRO A 119 -10.09 28.18 16.51
N TYR A 120 -9.80 29.07 15.58
CA TYR A 120 -9.30 30.43 15.80
C TYR A 120 -10.13 31.42 14.97
N PRO A 121 -10.07 32.73 15.26
CA PRO A 121 -10.92 33.71 14.58
C PRO A 121 -10.79 33.76 13.05
N GLN A 122 -9.61 33.43 12.49
CA GLN A 122 -9.35 33.47 11.03
C GLN A 122 -8.99 32.11 10.41
N GLN A 123 -8.88 31.05 11.21
CA GLN A 123 -8.48 29.72 10.72
C GLN A 123 -8.93 28.63 11.68
N TRP A 124 -9.13 27.42 11.18
CA TRP A 124 -9.27 26.23 12.00
C TRP A 124 -8.09 25.30 11.72
N ILE A 125 -7.53 24.66 12.76
CA ILE A 125 -6.61 23.54 12.60
C ILE A 125 -7.45 22.27 12.62
N ILE A 126 -7.70 21.66 11.47
CA ILE A 126 -8.46 20.41 11.35
C ILE A 126 -7.51 19.22 11.51
N LYS A 127 -7.91 18.23 12.31
CA LYS A 127 -7.10 17.07 12.65
C LYS A 127 -7.81 15.78 12.28
N ILE A 128 -7.05 14.80 11.80
CA ILE A 128 -7.50 13.43 11.53
C ILE A 128 -6.79 12.51 12.51
N SER A 129 -7.54 11.64 13.19
CA SER A 129 -7.02 10.76 14.24
C SER A 129 -7.40 9.30 14.03
N GLU A 130 -6.48 8.40 14.34
CA GLU A 130 -6.73 6.95 14.39
C GLU A 130 -7.51 6.53 15.63
N GLU A 131 -7.65 7.40 16.63
CA GLU A 131 -8.49 7.11 17.79
C GLU A 131 -9.96 7.07 17.40
N ARG A 132 -10.65 6.00 17.78
CA ARG A 132 -12.07 5.77 17.46
C ARG A 132 -12.86 5.43 18.71
N PHE A 133 -14.19 5.49 18.59
CA PHE A 133 -15.13 5.16 19.66
C PHE A 133 -15.03 6.08 20.87
N ILE A 134 -14.85 7.37 20.62
CA ILE A 134 -14.73 8.41 21.64
C ILE A 134 -15.82 9.48 21.45
N GLY A 135 -16.27 10.05 22.57
CA GLY A 135 -17.15 11.22 22.61
C GLY A 135 -16.43 12.39 23.25
N GLY A 136 -16.84 13.62 22.90
CA GLY A 136 -16.10 14.79 23.38
C GLY A 136 -14.72 14.93 22.73
N ALA A 137 -13.89 15.79 23.32
CA ALA A 137 -12.46 15.91 23.02
C ALA A 137 -11.59 15.74 24.27
N GLU A 138 -12.22 15.47 25.42
CA GLU A 138 -11.56 15.31 26.70
C GLU A 138 -10.86 13.94 26.75
N ASN A 139 -9.62 13.91 27.25
CA ASN A 139 -8.79 12.70 27.37
C ASN A 139 -8.47 11.97 26.04
N ARG A 140 -8.65 12.62 24.89
CA ARG A 140 -8.26 12.04 23.59
C ARG A 140 -6.74 11.84 23.52
N ASP A 141 -6.31 10.76 22.88
CA ASP A 141 -4.92 10.43 22.63
C ASP A 141 -4.39 11.20 21.42
N ILE A 142 -3.82 12.37 21.68
CA ILE A 142 -3.24 13.24 20.64
C ILE A 142 -2.10 12.57 19.87
N THR A 143 -1.49 11.50 20.37
CA THR A 143 -0.41 10.78 19.67
C THR A 143 -0.93 9.99 18.47
N LYS A 144 -2.25 9.80 18.38
CA LYS A 144 -2.94 9.16 17.26
C LYS A 144 -3.40 10.15 16.18
N ASP A 145 -3.15 11.44 16.36
CA ASP A 145 -3.40 12.44 15.31
C ASP A 145 -2.38 12.21 14.16
N ILE A 146 -2.89 11.80 13.00
CA ILE A 146 -2.06 11.49 11.82
C ILE A 146 -1.94 12.68 10.87
N ALA A 147 -2.84 13.65 10.94
CA ALA A 147 -2.77 14.88 10.17
C ALA A 147 -3.31 16.06 10.98
N ALA A 148 -2.72 17.24 10.80
CA ALA A 148 -3.19 18.52 11.35
C ALA A 148 -2.97 19.63 10.32
N VAL A 149 -4.05 20.20 9.81
CA VAL A 149 -4.03 21.14 8.68
C VAL A 149 -4.70 22.44 9.08
N SER A 150 -3.98 23.56 8.92
CA SER A 150 -4.59 24.88 9.08
C SER A 150 -5.36 25.26 7.83
N VAL A 151 -6.64 25.54 7.98
CA VAL A 151 -7.52 26.02 6.90
C VAL A 151 -8.11 27.37 7.27
N PRO A 152 -8.16 28.34 6.34
CA PRO A 152 -8.75 29.64 6.61
C PRO A 152 -10.25 29.53 6.84
N THR A 153 -10.78 30.38 7.72
CA THR A 153 -12.22 30.57 7.87
C THR A 153 -12.70 31.78 7.09
N THR A 154 -13.95 31.71 6.64
CA THR A 154 -14.65 32.82 5.99
C THR A 154 -16.00 33.06 6.66
N SER A 155 -16.48 34.30 6.61
CA SER A 155 -17.82 34.62 7.07
C SER A 155 -18.85 34.41 5.95
N VAL A 156 -20.00 33.82 6.27
CA VAL A 156 -21.12 33.62 5.33
C VAL A 156 -22.30 34.51 5.69
N ALA A 157 -23.04 34.97 4.67
CA ALA A 157 -24.12 35.95 4.85
C ALA A 157 -25.25 35.46 5.76
N ASN A 158 -25.64 34.19 5.63
CA ASN A 158 -26.75 33.61 6.37
C ASN A 158 -26.27 32.79 7.56
N VAL A 159 -26.94 32.94 8.70
CA VAL A 159 -26.71 32.10 9.87
C VAL A 159 -27.08 30.65 9.54
N ARG A 160 -26.11 29.75 9.68
CA ARG A 160 -26.30 28.31 9.61
C ARG A 160 -26.75 27.80 10.98
N GLU A 161 -28.05 27.54 11.12
CA GLU A 161 -28.63 27.10 12.40
C GLU A 161 -28.07 25.75 12.88
N TYR A 162 -27.87 24.79 11.97
CA TYR A 162 -27.34 23.47 12.29
C TYR A 162 -25.91 23.34 11.80
N PHE A 163 -24.99 22.88 12.64
CA PHE A 163 -23.67 22.51 12.16
C PHE A 163 -23.79 21.54 10.96
N THR A 164 -23.09 21.83 9.88
CA THR A 164 -23.26 21.13 8.60
C THR A 164 -21.90 20.82 8.01
N ILE A 165 -21.73 19.56 7.60
CA ILE A 165 -20.61 19.10 6.80
C ILE A 165 -21.15 18.70 5.42
N GLY A 166 -20.47 19.15 4.37
CA GLY A 166 -20.77 18.80 3.00
C GLY A 166 -19.50 18.77 2.15
N PHE A 167 -19.67 18.57 0.85
CA PHE A 167 -18.55 18.49 -0.08
C PHE A 167 -18.77 19.40 -1.30
N GLN A 168 -17.69 20.00 -1.77
CA GLN A 168 -17.64 20.79 -2.99
C GLN A 168 -16.57 20.20 -3.90
N LYS A 169 -16.98 19.59 -5.02
CA LYS A 169 -16.07 19.13 -6.07
C LYS A 169 -15.30 20.33 -6.64
N ILE A 170 -13.98 20.19 -6.77
CA ILE A 170 -13.12 21.19 -7.43
C ILE A 170 -12.76 20.67 -8.83
N ASP A 171 -12.27 19.43 -8.90
CA ASP A 171 -12.02 18.68 -10.12
C ASP A 171 -12.15 17.17 -9.83
N ASP A 172 -11.68 16.30 -10.72
CA ASP A 172 -11.81 14.85 -10.59
C ASP A 172 -10.98 14.24 -9.46
N TYR A 173 -9.95 14.95 -8.98
CA TYR A 173 -9.07 14.50 -7.91
C TYR A 173 -9.17 15.36 -6.66
N ASN A 174 -9.65 16.60 -6.76
CA ASN A 174 -9.72 17.52 -5.63
C ASN A 174 -11.15 17.78 -5.19
N VAL A 175 -11.39 17.64 -3.89
CA VAL A 175 -12.66 17.96 -3.24
C VAL A 175 -12.41 18.78 -1.97
N ASN A 176 -13.24 19.77 -1.72
CA ASN A 176 -13.28 20.45 -0.44
C ASN A 176 -14.35 19.81 0.45
N MET A 177 -13.98 19.34 1.64
CA MET A 177 -14.93 19.11 2.72
C MET A 177 -15.27 20.46 3.36
N VAL A 178 -16.50 20.91 3.21
CA VAL A 178 -16.99 22.21 3.69
C VAL A 178 -17.68 22.02 5.03
N LEU A 179 -17.23 22.75 6.05
CA LEU A 179 -17.79 22.74 7.39
C LEU A 179 -18.38 24.12 7.71
N GLU A 180 -19.63 24.19 8.12
CA GLU A 180 -20.33 25.45 8.43
C GLU A 180 -21.13 25.37 9.73
N TRP A 181 -20.96 26.38 10.59
CA TRP A 181 -21.88 26.65 11.69
C TRP A 181 -21.98 28.15 11.94
N ASP A 182 -23.15 28.63 12.35
CA ASP A 182 -23.38 30.07 12.48
C ASP A 182 -23.02 30.79 11.17
N GLN A 183 -22.26 31.88 11.22
CA GLN A 183 -21.77 32.59 10.05
C GLN A 183 -20.33 32.22 9.69
N THR A 184 -19.81 31.09 10.17
CA THR A 184 -18.41 30.67 9.91
C THR A 184 -18.36 29.45 9.00
N ARG A 185 -17.54 29.52 7.95
CA ARG A 185 -17.23 28.41 7.03
C ARG A 185 -15.73 28.11 7.06
N ALA A 186 -15.38 26.83 7.13
CA ALA A 186 -14.05 26.31 6.81
C ALA A 186 -14.16 25.32 5.63
N ALA A 187 -13.08 25.17 4.86
CA ALA A 187 -13.00 24.19 3.78
C ALA A 187 -11.67 23.44 3.90
N LEU A 188 -11.75 22.11 4.07
CA LEU A 188 -10.60 21.20 4.08
C LEU A 188 -10.38 20.67 2.66
N PRO A 189 -9.27 21.02 1.99
CA PRO A 189 -8.91 20.43 0.72
C PRO A 189 -8.47 18.97 0.90
N ILE A 190 -8.98 18.09 0.05
CA ILE A 190 -8.68 16.66 0.03
C ILE A 190 -8.34 16.27 -1.41
N ASN A 191 -7.14 15.74 -1.61
CA ASN A 191 -6.72 15.12 -2.87
C ASN A 191 -7.02 13.61 -2.81
N LEU A 192 -7.83 13.13 -3.75
CA LEU A 192 -8.30 11.76 -3.88
C LEU A 192 -7.34 10.88 -4.69
N ASN A 193 -6.31 11.47 -5.30
CA ASN A 193 -5.29 10.77 -6.07
C ASN A 193 -3.89 11.11 -5.53
N PRO A 194 -3.57 10.68 -4.30
CA PRO A 194 -2.27 10.94 -3.72
C PRO A 194 -1.18 10.11 -4.43
N PRO A 195 0.07 10.61 -4.49
CA PRO A 195 1.18 9.82 -5.01
C PRO A 195 1.39 8.57 -4.14
N ILE A 196 1.31 7.39 -4.75
CA ILE A 196 1.62 6.13 -4.09
C ILE A 196 3.05 5.77 -4.44
N MET A 197 3.94 5.82 -3.45
CA MET A 197 5.25 5.19 -3.56
C MET A 197 5.10 3.71 -3.19
N SER A 198 5.62 2.82 -4.04
CA SER A 198 5.74 1.41 -3.68
C SER A 198 6.49 1.29 -2.36
N GLY A 199 6.00 0.45 -1.45
CA GLY A 199 6.69 0.15 -0.19
C GLY A 199 8.01 -0.60 -0.43
N GLU A 200 8.61 -1.10 0.65
CA GLU A 200 9.86 -1.87 0.56
C GLU A 200 9.70 -3.09 -0.37
N ASP A 201 10.49 -3.15 -1.44
CA ASP A 201 10.57 -4.34 -2.29
C ASP A 201 11.33 -5.43 -1.55
N THR A 202 10.71 -6.60 -1.39
CA THR A 202 11.32 -7.78 -0.76
C THR A 202 12.44 -8.41 -1.59
N SER A 203 12.61 -7.97 -2.84
CA SER A 203 13.63 -8.41 -3.77
C SER A 203 14.11 -7.22 -4.62
N PRO A 204 14.80 -6.24 -4.01
CA PRO A 204 15.24 -5.04 -4.73
C PRO A 204 16.15 -5.42 -5.90
N MET A 205 16.13 -4.59 -6.94
CA MET A 205 17.02 -4.72 -8.10
C MET A 205 18.45 -4.31 -7.72
N ASP A 206 19.42 -5.04 -8.23
CA ASP A 206 20.85 -4.73 -8.12
C ASP A 206 21.54 -4.88 -9.47
N LEU A 207 22.76 -4.37 -9.54
CA LEU A 207 23.56 -4.28 -10.75
C LEU A 207 25.02 -4.60 -10.42
N VAL A 208 25.58 -5.55 -11.17
CA VAL A 208 27.03 -5.74 -11.26
C VAL A 208 27.51 -5.46 -12.67
N GLN A 209 28.70 -4.88 -12.79
CA GLN A 209 29.30 -4.51 -14.06
C GLN A 209 30.79 -4.83 -14.03
N TYR A 210 31.33 -5.26 -15.15
CA TYR A 210 32.74 -5.53 -15.34
C TYR A 210 33.31 -4.66 -16.46
N PRO A 211 34.46 -4.00 -16.24
CA PRO A 211 35.16 -3.82 -14.95
C PRO A 211 34.30 -3.07 -13.91
N ASN A 212 34.52 -3.28 -12.61
CA ASN A 212 33.61 -2.76 -11.56
C ASN A 212 33.47 -1.22 -11.57
N MET A 213 34.55 -0.49 -11.87
CA MET A 213 34.52 0.98 -11.92
C MET A 213 33.98 1.53 -13.25
N SER A 214 33.72 0.68 -14.25
CA SER A 214 33.14 1.12 -15.53
C SER A 214 31.72 1.70 -15.41
N ARG A 215 31.01 1.44 -14.29
CA ARG A 215 29.72 2.08 -13.97
C ARG A 215 29.87 3.45 -13.31
N LEU A 216 31.08 3.80 -12.85
CA LEU A 216 31.44 5.01 -12.12
C LEU A 216 32.55 5.78 -12.85
N ARG A 217 32.51 5.86 -14.19
CA ARG A 217 33.59 6.44 -15.02
C ARG A 217 33.96 7.87 -14.64
N ASN A 218 33.02 8.66 -14.10
CA ASN A 218 33.30 10.01 -13.62
C ASN A 218 34.19 10.08 -12.36
N TYR A 219 34.46 8.93 -11.73
CA TYR A 219 35.37 8.77 -10.60
C TYR A 219 36.65 7.99 -10.97
N VAL A 220 36.86 7.70 -12.26
CA VAL A 220 38.04 6.99 -12.75
C VAL A 220 39.04 8.02 -13.26
N GLU A 221 40.29 7.90 -12.82
CA GLU A 221 41.39 8.76 -13.29
C GLU A 221 41.59 8.59 -14.80
N GLU A 222 41.99 9.66 -15.49
CA GLU A 222 42.09 9.69 -16.95
C GLU A 222 42.96 8.54 -17.51
N ALA A 223 44.07 8.23 -16.83
CA ALA A 223 44.99 7.16 -17.20
C ALA A 223 44.38 5.74 -17.11
N GLU A 224 43.30 5.57 -16.35
CA GLU A 224 42.64 4.27 -16.11
C GLU A 224 41.32 4.11 -16.88
N LEU A 225 40.87 5.15 -17.60
CA LEU A 225 39.60 5.13 -18.32
C LEU A 225 39.52 4.00 -19.35
N ALA A 226 40.58 3.78 -20.12
CA ALA A 226 40.64 2.73 -21.12
C ALA A 226 40.52 1.32 -20.50
N ALA A 227 41.11 1.11 -19.33
CA ALA A 227 41.03 -0.15 -18.59
C ALA A 227 39.67 -0.35 -17.91
N ASN A 228 38.84 0.70 -17.83
CA ASN A 228 37.51 0.69 -17.22
C ASN A 228 36.40 0.97 -18.25
N GLU A 229 36.63 0.66 -19.52
CA GLU A 229 35.55 0.60 -20.50
C GLU A 229 34.58 -0.53 -20.12
N PRO A 230 33.25 -0.29 -20.16
CA PRO A 230 32.27 -1.29 -19.77
C PRO A 230 32.28 -2.45 -20.75
N LEU A 231 32.34 -3.68 -20.24
CA LEU A 231 32.39 -4.90 -21.07
C LEU A 231 31.15 -5.75 -20.89
N VAL A 232 30.74 -6.00 -19.65
CA VAL A 232 29.54 -6.80 -19.32
C VAL A 232 28.82 -6.19 -18.12
N ARG A 233 27.49 -6.21 -18.13
CA ARG A 233 26.65 -5.84 -17.00
C ARG A 233 25.58 -6.89 -16.76
N ALA A 234 25.28 -7.18 -15.50
CA ALA A 234 24.11 -7.93 -15.09
C ALA A 234 23.21 -7.05 -14.22
N VAL A 235 21.92 -6.99 -14.53
CA VAL A 235 20.87 -6.33 -13.74
C VAL A 235 19.90 -7.41 -13.29
N TYR A 236 19.71 -7.56 -11.98
CA TYR A 236 19.02 -8.70 -11.39
C TYR A 236 18.31 -8.33 -10.10
N SER A 237 17.16 -8.94 -9.83
CA SER A 237 16.48 -8.78 -8.55
C SER A 237 17.11 -9.70 -7.49
N ARG A 238 17.19 -9.23 -6.24
CA ARG A 238 17.86 -9.91 -5.12
C ARG A 238 16.89 -10.48 -4.08
N PRO A 239 16.22 -11.61 -4.37
CA PRO A 239 15.32 -12.23 -3.40
C PRO A 239 16.09 -12.71 -2.16
N GLN A 240 15.43 -12.61 -1.02
CA GLN A 240 15.96 -13.03 0.29
C GLN A 240 15.52 -14.45 0.64
N MET A 241 16.35 -15.21 1.37
CA MET A 241 16.02 -16.57 1.82
C MET A 241 14.85 -16.56 2.81
N LYS A 242 14.88 -15.66 3.78
CA LYS A 242 13.91 -15.57 4.89
C LYS A 242 13.70 -16.92 5.57
N GLY A 243 14.81 -17.64 5.83
CA GLY A 243 14.82 -18.96 6.46
C GLY A 243 14.31 -20.13 5.59
N ARG A 244 14.08 -19.92 4.28
CA ARG A 244 13.67 -20.98 3.36
C ARG A 244 14.88 -21.70 2.77
N THR A 245 14.75 -23.01 2.56
CA THR A 245 15.66 -23.76 1.67
C THR A 245 15.42 -23.33 0.22
N ILE A 246 16.46 -22.88 -0.47
CA ILE A 246 16.34 -22.36 -1.83
C ILE A 246 16.42 -23.49 -2.84
N PHE A 247 17.56 -24.17 -2.93
CA PHE A 247 17.80 -25.19 -3.95
C PHE A 247 17.25 -26.56 -3.51
N GLY A 248 16.32 -27.12 -4.28
CA GLY A 248 15.51 -28.30 -3.91
C GLY A 248 14.28 -27.96 -3.05
N GLY A 249 14.25 -26.77 -2.44
CA GLY A 249 13.12 -26.22 -1.69
C GLY A 249 12.26 -25.30 -2.56
N LEU A 250 12.53 -24.00 -2.52
CA LEU A 250 11.85 -22.97 -3.31
C LEU A 250 12.02 -23.20 -4.83
N LEU A 251 13.25 -23.46 -5.26
CA LEU A 251 13.60 -23.82 -6.63
C LEU A 251 13.70 -25.33 -6.72
N LYS A 252 12.71 -25.98 -7.35
CA LYS A 252 12.73 -27.44 -7.55
C LYS A 252 13.78 -27.82 -8.58
N TYR A 253 14.53 -28.88 -8.31
CA TYR A 253 15.48 -29.40 -9.28
C TYR A 253 14.78 -29.84 -10.58
N GLY A 254 15.44 -29.61 -11.71
CA GLY A 254 14.89 -29.78 -13.06
C GLY A 254 13.98 -28.64 -13.51
N SER A 255 13.74 -27.62 -12.70
CA SER A 255 12.90 -26.47 -13.06
C SER A 255 13.72 -25.30 -13.61
N MET A 256 13.14 -24.60 -14.57
CA MET A 256 13.68 -23.34 -15.10
C MET A 256 13.43 -22.20 -14.10
N TRP A 257 14.44 -21.35 -13.96
CA TRP A 257 14.45 -20.21 -13.06
C TRP A 257 14.98 -18.98 -13.79
N ARG A 258 14.35 -17.82 -13.54
CA ARG A 258 14.69 -16.49 -14.05
C ARG A 258 16.00 -15.89 -13.50
N VAL A 259 16.76 -16.68 -12.75
CA VAL A 259 18.02 -16.29 -12.09
C VAL A 259 17.87 -14.99 -11.29
N GLY A 260 16.76 -14.89 -10.57
CA GLY A 260 16.27 -13.69 -9.89
C GLY A 260 14.84 -13.86 -9.37
N ALA A 261 14.18 -12.76 -9.06
CA ALA A 261 12.74 -12.66 -8.84
C ALA A 261 12.17 -11.50 -9.66
N ASN A 262 10.85 -11.32 -9.65
CA ASN A 262 10.18 -10.29 -10.46
C ASN A 262 10.46 -10.45 -11.96
N GLU A 263 11.30 -9.61 -12.54
CA GLU A 263 11.69 -9.62 -13.96
C GLU A 263 12.86 -10.57 -14.22
N THR A 264 13.02 -11.02 -15.47
CA THR A 264 14.18 -11.82 -15.88
C THR A 264 15.48 -11.04 -15.69
N THR A 265 16.51 -11.70 -15.17
CA THR A 265 17.86 -11.13 -15.10
C THR A 265 18.36 -10.74 -16.48
N GLU A 266 18.79 -9.50 -16.61
CA GLU A 266 19.30 -8.94 -17.86
C GLU A 266 20.82 -8.92 -17.88
N LEU A 267 21.39 -9.40 -18.98
CA LEU A 267 22.78 -9.25 -19.33
C LEU A 267 22.93 -8.23 -20.45
N THR A 268 23.80 -7.23 -20.25
CA THR A 268 24.24 -6.33 -21.31
C THR A 268 25.68 -6.67 -21.69
N PHE A 269 25.92 -7.02 -22.95
CA PHE A 269 27.25 -7.15 -23.52
C PHE A 269 27.56 -5.88 -24.33
N PHE A 270 28.61 -5.16 -23.92
CA PHE A 270 29.04 -3.93 -24.60
C PHE A 270 29.96 -4.20 -25.80
N ARG A 271 30.50 -5.43 -25.87
CA ARG A 271 31.24 -5.97 -27.01
C ARG A 271 30.67 -7.34 -27.37
N ASN A 272 31.08 -7.88 -28.52
CA ASN A 272 30.82 -9.28 -28.81
C ASN A 272 31.49 -10.14 -27.73
N VAL A 273 30.85 -11.24 -27.38
CA VAL A 273 31.35 -12.20 -26.40
C VAL A 273 31.26 -13.61 -26.96
N THR A 274 32.09 -14.51 -26.49
CA THR A 274 31.93 -15.96 -26.71
C THR A 274 31.50 -16.60 -25.40
N ILE A 275 30.39 -17.34 -25.44
CA ILE A 275 29.84 -18.07 -24.29
C ILE A 275 29.52 -19.49 -24.77
N GLY A 276 30.04 -20.52 -24.09
CA GLY A 276 29.81 -21.92 -24.49
C GLY A 276 30.25 -22.25 -25.93
N GLY A 277 31.27 -21.57 -26.46
CA GLY A 277 31.72 -21.72 -27.84
C GLY A 277 30.84 -21.00 -28.90
N THR A 278 29.79 -20.28 -28.48
CA THR A 278 28.93 -19.50 -29.37
C THR A 278 29.30 -18.02 -29.30
N GLU A 279 29.54 -17.39 -30.46
CA GLU A 279 29.70 -15.94 -30.55
C GLU A 279 28.34 -15.25 -30.41
N ILE A 280 28.25 -14.31 -29.48
CA ILE A 280 27.08 -13.50 -29.18
C ILE A 280 27.44 -12.04 -29.44
N LYS A 281 26.63 -11.37 -30.27
CA LYS A 281 26.85 -9.95 -30.59
C LYS A 281 26.60 -9.08 -29.37
N ALA A 282 27.28 -7.93 -29.30
CA ALA A 282 26.95 -6.87 -28.36
C ALA A 282 25.44 -6.57 -28.36
N GLY A 283 24.85 -6.39 -27.18
CA GLY A 283 23.41 -6.24 -27.02
C GLY A 283 22.91 -6.59 -25.62
N ARG A 284 21.59 -6.58 -25.47
CA ARG A 284 20.89 -6.97 -24.24
C ARG A 284 20.24 -8.34 -24.42
N TYR A 285 20.37 -9.19 -23.41
CA TYR A 285 19.89 -10.57 -23.40
C TYR A 285 19.34 -10.90 -22.02
N GLY A 286 18.37 -11.80 -21.96
CA GLY A 286 17.88 -12.38 -20.71
C GLY A 286 18.70 -13.60 -20.29
N LEU A 287 18.67 -13.91 -19.00
CA LEU A 287 19.31 -15.08 -18.41
C LEU A 287 18.28 -15.96 -17.69
N PHE A 288 18.11 -17.18 -18.17
CA PHE A 288 17.46 -18.27 -17.44
C PHE A 288 18.50 -19.30 -16.98
N ALA A 289 18.13 -20.13 -16.01
CA ALA A 289 18.87 -21.33 -15.66
C ALA A 289 17.91 -22.50 -15.38
N THR A 290 18.18 -23.67 -15.94
CA THR A 290 17.61 -24.92 -15.42
C THR A 290 18.46 -25.37 -14.24
N VAL A 291 17.86 -25.44 -13.05
CA VAL A 291 18.57 -25.75 -11.82
C VAL A 291 18.57 -27.25 -11.57
N ASN A 292 19.72 -27.90 -11.60
CA ASN A 292 19.88 -29.30 -11.22
C ASN A 292 20.68 -29.42 -9.92
N LYS A 293 20.78 -30.66 -9.39
CA LYS A 293 21.44 -30.91 -8.10
C LYS A 293 22.93 -30.56 -8.11
N ASP A 294 23.62 -30.84 -9.21
CA ASP A 294 25.09 -30.74 -9.30
C ASP A 294 25.56 -29.78 -10.42
N ASN A 295 24.63 -29.16 -11.15
CA ASN A 295 24.91 -28.24 -12.24
C ASN A 295 23.73 -27.30 -12.50
N TRP A 296 24.00 -26.15 -13.10
CA TRP A 296 22.98 -25.31 -13.72
C TRP A 296 23.20 -25.27 -15.22
N GLU A 297 22.12 -25.37 -15.99
CA GLU A 297 22.14 -25.07 -17.44
C GLU A 297 21.70 -23.63 -17.63
N PHE A 298 22.65 -22.72 -17.81
CA PHE A 298 22.37 -21.33 -18.14
C PHE A 298 21.87 -21.20 -19.57
N ILE A 299 20.87 -20.35 -19.77
CA ILE A 299 20.22 -20.12 -21.06
C ILE A 299 20.21 -18.61 -21.31
N ILE A 300 21.01 -18.16 -22.27
CA ILE A 300 20.98 -16.79 -22.76
C ILE A 300 19.90 -16.71 -23.83
N HIS A 301 19.02 -15.71 -23.76
CA HIS A 301 17.91 -15.55 -24.70
C HIS A 301 17.65 -14.09 -25.07
N LYS A 302 16.89 -13.85 -26.15
CA LYS A 302 16.63 -12.49 -26.66
C LYS A 302 15.49 -11.75 -25.94
N ASN A 303 14.60 -12.47 -25.26
CA ASN A 303 13.46 -11.86 -24.57
C ASN A 303 13.87 -11.19 -23.24
N VAL A 304 14.26 -9.92 -23.28
CA VAL A 304 14.65 -9.15 -22.08
C VAL A 304 13.48 -8.61 -21.26
N GLN A 305 12.26 -8.65 -21.79
CA GLN A 305 11.03 -8.15 -21.14
C GLN A 305 10.11 -9.30 -20.75
N SER A 306 10.65 -10.28 -20.03
CA SER A 306 9.88 -11.43 -19.53
C SER A 306 9.79 -11.43 -18.01
N TRP A 307 8.64 -11.87 -17.50
CA TRP A 307 8.48 -12.08 -16.07
C TRP A 307 9.18 -13.38 -15.64
N GLY A 308 9.10 -14.47 -16.41
CA GLY A 308 9.78 -15.72 -16.05
C GLY A 308 9.52 -16.89 -17.02
N PRO A 309 9.67 -18.15 -16.56
CA PRO A 309 9.49 -19.34 -17.39
C PRO A 309 8.18 -19.41 -18.19
N PRO A 310 7.02 -18.92 -17.70
CA PRO A 310 5.79 -18.91 -18.52
C PRO A 310 5.88 -18.07 -19.79
N ASN A 311 6.82 -17.13 -19.88
CA ASN A 311 7.08 -16.30 -21.05
C ASN A 311 8.27 -16.79 -21.89
N HIS A 312 8.85 -17.95 -21.54
CA HIS A 312 9.97 -18.51 -22.26
C HIS A 312 9.53 -19.07 -23.62
N ASN A 313 10.20 -18.66 -24.68
CA ASN A 313 10.12 -19.28 -26.00
C ASN A 313 11.49 -19.86 -26.35
N GLU A 314 11.54 -21.14 -26.71
CA GLU A 314 12.81 -21.80 -27.05
C GLU A 314 13.48 -21.19 -28.29
N GLU A 315 12.70 -20.60 -29.21
CA GLU A 315 13.21 -19.94 -30.42
C GLU A 315 14.03 -18.67 -30.10
N ASP A 316 13.85 -18.09 -28.91
CA ASP A 316 14.61 -16.93 -28.47
C ASP A 316 15.96 -17.29 -27.86
N ASN A 317 16.24 -18.58 -27.64
CA ASN A 317 17.48 -19.06 -27.05
C ASN A 317 18.67 -18.81 -27.99
N VAL A 318 19.71 -18.20 -27.44
CA VAL A 318 20.97 -17.89 -28.14
C VAL A 318 22.00 -18.98 -27.86
N VAL A 319 22.19 -19.33 -26.58
CA VAL A 319 23.10 -20.41 -26.18
C VAL A 319 22.64 -21.03 -24.87
N LYS A 320 22.87 -22.33 -24.71
CA LYS A 320 22.74 -23.06 -23.45
C LYS A 320 24.11 -23.54 -22.99
N VAL A 321 24.45 -23.34 -21.73
CA VAL A 321 25.75 -23.74 -21.15
C VAL A 321 25.52 -24.44 -19.83
N VAL A 322 25.96 -25.69 -19.74
CA VAL A 322 25.94 -26.46 -18.49
C VAL A 322 27.22 -26.18 -17.72
N VAL A 323 27.09 -25.71 -16.48
CA VAL A 323 28.22 -25.48 -15.58
C VAL A 323 28.00 -26.17 -14.24
N PRO A 324 29.05 -26.71 -13.60
CA PRO A 324 28.91 -27.34 -12.30
C PRO A 324 28.54 -26.32 -11.22
N THR A 325 27.78 -26.77 -10.22
CA THR A 325 27.55 -25.99 -9.01
C THR A 325 28.66 -26.20 -7.99
N GLU A 326 28.98 -25.16 -7.24
CA GLU A 326 29.96 -25.13 -6.16
C GLU A 326 29.28 -24.66 -4.87
N LYS A 327 29.91 -24.90 -3.71
CA LYS A 327 29.47 -24.29 -2.45
C LYS A 327 29.92 -22.84 -2.36
N THR A 328 29.07 -21.97 -1.85
CA THR A 328 29.48 -20.62 -1.47
C THR A 328 30.45 -20.67 -0.28
N PRO A 329 31.34 -19.67 -0.11
CA PRO A 329 32.22 -19.59 1.07
C PRO A 329 31.47 -19.42 2.39
N GLU A 330 30.29 -18.79 2.33
CA GLU A 330 29.36 -18.57 3.43
C GLU A 330 27.92 -18.63 2.89
N THR A 331 26.95 -18.88 3.76
CA THR A 331 25.53 -18.89 3.38
C THR A 331 25.09 -17.49 2.98
N LEU A 332 24.59 -17.34 1.75
CA LEU A 332 24.14 -16.05 1.21
C LEU A 332 22.62 -15.87 1.42
N GLU A 333 22.25 -14.99 2.36
CA GLU A 333 20.84 -14.65 2.63
C GLU A 333 20.12 -14.05 1.40
N ALA A 334 20.83 -13.28 0.59
CA ALA A 334 20.32 -12.69 -0.64
C ALA A 334 20.99 -13.33 -1.86
N LEU A 335 20.21 -13.54 -2.93
CA LEU A 335 20.81 -13.81 -4.24
C LEU A 335 21.82 -12.71 -4.56
N SER A 336 23.01 -13.11 -4.95
CA SER A 336 24.12 -12.21 -5.22
C SER A 336 24.83 -12.62 -6.50
N MET A 337 25.22 -11.62 -7.29
CA MET A 337 26.04 -11.80 -8.49
C MET A 337 27.31 -10.99 -8.37
N THR A 338 28.37 -11.43 -9.04
CA THR A 338 29.61 -10.66 -9.19
C THR A 338 30.38 -11.12 -10.43
N PHE A 339 31.32 -10.31 -10.91
CA PHE A 339 32.23 -10.68 -11.98
C PHE A 339 33.63 -10.96 -11.42
N VAL A 340 34.24 -12.06 -11.86
CA VAL A 340 35.61 -12.45 -11.50
C VAL A 340 36.45 -12.55 -12.76
N GLU A 341 37.49 -11.71 -12.87
CA GLU A 341 38.45 -11.76 -13.97
C GLU A 341 39.35 -13.00 -13.87
N LYS A 342 39.63 -13.62 -15.01
CA LYS A 342 40.50 -14.78 -15.14
C LYS A 342 41.77 -14.54 -15.97
N GLY A 343 41.91 -13.35 -16.57
CA GLY A 343 42.94 -13.06 -17.57
C GLY A 343 42.50 -13.45 -18.98
N ASP A 344 43.30 -13.12 -19.99
CA ASP A 344 43.06 -13.47 -21.41
C ASP A 344 41.66 -13.11 -21.93
N ASN A 345 41.17 -11.92 -21.56
CA ASN A 345 39.82 -11.42 -21.85
C ASN A 345 38.67 -12.31 -21.34
N GLN A 346 38.95 -13.20 -20.38
CA GLN A 346 37.96 -14.06 -19.76
C GLN A 346 37.50 -13.48 -18.42
N VAL A 347 36.17 -13.44 -18.25
CA VAL A 347 35.49 -13.07 -17.02
C VAL A 347 34.43 -14.12 -16.70
N GLU A 348 34.25 -14.43 -15.42
CA GLU A 348 33.15 -15.28 -14.95
C GLU A 348 32.07 -14.41 -14.32
N LEU A 349 30.82 -14.58 -14.77
CA LEU A 349 29.66 -14.16 -13.98
C LEU A 349 29.41 -15.23 -12.90
N VAL A 350 29.67 -14.89 -11.66
CA VAL A 350 29.43 -15.75 -10.50
C VAL A 350 28.06 -15.40 -9.93
N ILE A 351 27.20 -16.40 -9.78
CA ILE A 351 25.84 -16.26 -9.24
C ILE A 351 25.72 -17.20 -8.05
N GLY A 352 25.32 -16.70 -6.88
CA GLY A 352 25.19 -17.50 -5.66
C GLY A 352 24.00 -17.10 -4.80
N TRP A 353 23.38 -18.09 -4.15
CA TRP A 353 22.29 -17.92 -3.19
C TRP A 353 22.29 -19.11 -2.22
N GLU A 354 21.89 -18.93 -0.95
CA GLU A 354 22.04 -19.99 0.07
C GLU A 354 23.50 -20.49 0.09
N ASP A 355 23.72 -21.80 -0.01
CA ASP A 355 25.01 -22.45 0.05
C ASP A 355 25.49 -22.90 -1.35
N THR A 356 24.85 -22.44 -2.43
CA THR A 356 25.11 -22.90 -3.81
C THR A 356 25.45 -21.73 -4.72
N MET A 357 26.49 -21.88 -5.53
CA MET A 357 26.85 -20.95 -6.59
C MET A 357 27.22 -21.66 -7.89
N ALA A 358 27.19 -20.92 -8.99
CA ALA A 358 27.68 -21.36 -10.29
C ALA A 358 28.42 -20.22 -11.00
N ARG A 359 29.31 -20.57 -11.93
CA ARG A 359 30.17 -19.63 -12.65
C ARG A 359 29.89 -19.77 -14.14
N LEU A 360 29.36 -18.72 -14.78
CA LEU A 360 29.19 -18.66 -16.23
C LEU A 360 30.43 -18.03 -16.87
N PRO A 361 31.25 -18.78 -17.63
CA PRO A 361 32.42 -18.22 -18.30
C PRO A 361 31.99 -17.37 -19.50
N ILE A 362 32.58 -16.19 -19.63
CA ILE A 362 32.35 -15.23 -20.70
C ILE A 362 33.72 -14.79 -21.23
N THR A 363 33.98 -15.00 -22.52
CA THR A 363 35.17 -14.45 -23.20
C THR A 363 34.76 -13.19 -23.94
N VAL A 364 35.32 -12.05 -23.56
CA VAL A 364 35.07 -10.77 -24.23
C VAL A 364 35.98 -10.68 -25.46
N MET A 365 35.40 -10.36 -26.62
CA MET A 365 36.17 -10.25 -27.85
C MET A 365 36.92 -8.91 -27.88
N SER A 366 38.15 -8.92 -28.39
CA SER A 366 38.86 -7.69 -28.74
C SER A 366 38.14 -6.97 -29.89
N GLU A 367 38.32 -5.66 -29.97
CA GLU A 367 37.80 -4.83 -31.07
C GLU A 367 38.35 -5.22 -32.44
#